data_AF-A0A4Q5TLX8-F1
#
_entry.id   AF-A0A4Q5TLX8-F1
#
_cell.length_a   1.000
_cell.length_b   1.000
_cell.length_c   1.000
_cell.angle_alpha   90.00
_cell.angle_beta   90.00
_cell.angle_gamma   90.00
#
_symmetry.space_group_name_H-M   'P 1'
#
loop_
_entity.id
_entity.type
_entity.pdbx_description
1 polymer ?
#
loop_
_entity_poly.entity_id
_entity_poly.type
_entity_poly.pdbx_seq_one_letter_code
_entity_poly.pdbx_strand_id
1 'polypeptide(L)'
;MQQDHSRVGAVVRGVGRVIVALLLTVVALGQLVAWTSPAWWVPALQYWPVQYVILACGVVRDALGVWNVVLTVALVALVLRGSRRRGRGLLRPAPVLAAVVAASSLGLWSYQVVDARQAGADVGVFAPVVPFLKGTVAPDRSVTVGTVDGTDLDADLYLPDGADDGDGVPVVVYVHGGGFTGGAPAPSPYYPPLLERGYAVLDVSYRLASPERQTWDTAVADVGCALTWVT
;
A
#
# COMPACT_ATOMS: atom_id res chain seq x y z
N MET A 1 -30.19 9.33 -37.59
CA MET A 1 -29.86 9.91 -36.26
C MET A 1 -30.32 9.04 -35.08
N GLN A 2 -31.57 8.57 -35.02
CA GLN A 2 -32.11 7.84 -33.84
C GLN A 2 -31.52 6.43 -33.60
N GLN A 3 -31.04 5.74 -34.65
CA GLN A 3 -30.35 4.44 -34.51
C GLN A 3 -28.90 4.56 -33.98
N ASP A 4 -28.27 5.73 -34.11
CA ASP A 4 -26.89 5.91 -33.69
C ASP A 4 -26.81 6.15 -32.16
N HIS A 5 -27.74 6.94 -31.63
CA HIS A 5 -27.90 7.14 -30.19
C HIS A 5 -28.22 5.85 -29.41
N SER A 6 -28.93 4.89 -30.02
CA SER A 6 -29.27 3.61 -29.37
C SER A 6 -28.08 2.64 -29.31
N ARG A 7 -27.21 2.65 -30.34
CA ARG A 7 -25.95 1.89 -30.38
C ARG A 7 -24.94 2.44 -29.39
N VAL A 8 -24.73 3.76 -29.36
CA VAL A 8 -23.84 4.43 -28.39
C VAL A 8 -24.29 4.13 -26.95
N GLY A 9 -25.60 4.23 -26.67
CA GLY A 9 -26.14 3.89 -25.34
C GLY A 9 -25.98 2.41 -24.97
N ALA A 10 -25.98 1.47 -25.93
CA ALA A 10 -25.70 0.07 -25.66
C ALA A 10 -24.21 -0.18 -25.34
N VAL A 11 -23.30 0.45 -26.10
CA VAL A 11 -21.84 0.35 -25.89
C VAL A 11 -21.45 0.92 -24.53
N VAL A 12 -21.91 2.13 -24.19
CA VAL A 12 -21.62 2.77 -22.88
C VAL A 12 -22.10 1.90 -21.71
N ARG A 13 -23.28 1.29 -21.83
CA ARG A 13 -23.79 0.34 -20.81
C ARG A 13 -22.98 -0.96 -20.76
N GLY A 14 -22.44 -1.42 -21.88
CA GLY A 14 -21.55 -2.57 -21.95
C GLY A 14 -20.24 -2.30 -21.23
N VAL A 15 -19.57 -1.21 -21.58
CA VAL A 15 -18.31 -0.76 -20.96
C VAL A 15 -18.47 -0.55 -19.47
N GLY A 16 -19.52 0.16 -19.03
CA GLY A 16 -19.77 0.39 -17.61
C GLY A 16 -19.94 -0.90 -16.80
N ARG A 17 -20.52 -1.96 -17.39
CA ARG A 17 -20.63 -3.27 -16.72
C ARG A 17 -19.30 -3.98 -16.60
N VAL A 18 -18.47 -3.93 -17.64
CA VAL A 18 -17.12 -4.51 -17.61
C VAL A 18 -16.29 -3.83 -16.52
N ILE A 19 -16.36 -2.50 -16.43
CA ILE A 19 -15.67 -1.73 -15.38
C ILE A 19 -16.15 -2.14 -13.98
N VAL A 20 -17.47 -2.19 -13.75
CA VAL A 20 -18.03 -2.62 -12.44
C VAL A 20 -17.60 -4.04 -12.08
N ALA A 21 -17.62 -4.96 -13.05
CA ALA A 21 -17.19 -6.34 -12.82
C ALA A 21 -15.70 -6.42 -12.50
N LEU A 22 -14.85 -5.69 -13.24
CA LEU A 22 -13.41 -5.63 -13.00
C LEU A 22 -13.11 -5.08 -11.61
N LEU A 23 -13.72 -3.94 -11.24
CA LEU A 23 -13.53 -3.33 -9.93
C LEU A 23 -13.99 -4.25 -8.80
N LEU A 24 -15.14 -4.91 -8.95
CA LEU A 24 -15.63 -5.87 -7.96
C LEU A 24 -14.67 -7.05 -7.81
N THR A 25 -14.13 -7.58 -8.91
CA THR A 25 -13.12 -8.65 -8.89
C THR A 25 -11.86 -8.21 -8.17
N VAL A 26 -11.33 -7.02 -8.47
CA VAL A 26 -10.11 -6.49 -7.83
C VAL A 26 -10.31 -6.36 -6.32
N VAL A 27 -11.43 -5.77 -5.87
CA VAL A 27 -11.68 -5.63 -4.43
C VAL A 27 -11.94 -6.98 -3.77
N ALA A 28 -12.64 -7.90 -4.44
CA ALA A 28 -12.86 -9.25 -3.93
C ALA A 28 -11.54 -10.03 -3.74
N LEU A 29 -10.62 -9.93 -4.72
CA LEU A 29 -9.28 -10.52 -4.61
C LEU A 29 -8.48 -9.86 -3.48
N GLY A 30 -8.55 -8.53 -3.34
CA GLY A 30 -7.94 -7.82 -2.22
C GLY A 30 -8.44 -8.31 -0.87
N GLN A 31 -9.75 -8.51 -0.70
CA GLN A 31 -10.31 -9.08 0.53
C GLN A 31 -9.89 -10.53 0.74
N LEU A 32 -9.85 -11.34 -0.32
CA LEU A 32 -9.37 -12.72 -0.22
C LEU A 32 -7.93 -12.76 0.32
N VAL A 33 -7.03 -11.92 -0.21
CA VAL A 33 -5.65 -11.81 0.29
C VAL A 33 -5.62 -11.33 1.74
N ALA A 34 -6.47 -10.37 2.13
CA ALA A 34 -6.50 -9.83 3.49
C ALA A 34 -6.95 -10.83 4.56
N TRP A 35 -7.85 -11.75 4.22
CA TRP A 35 -8.42 -12.74 5.15
C TRP A 35 -7.73 -14.10 5.13
N THR A 36 -6.70 -14.28 4.30
CA THR A 36 -5.97 -15.55 4.17
C THR A 36 -4.56 -15.40 4.69
N SER A 37 -4.06 -16.44 5.36
CA SER A 37 -2.66 -16.45 5.79
C SER A 37 -1.74 -16.53 4.57
N PRO A 38 -0.62 -15.78 4.54
CA PRO A 38 0.40 -15.94 3.50
C PRO A 38 0.88 -17.39 3.34
N ALA A 39 0.87 -18.18 4.42
CA ALA A 39 1.25 -19.59 4.40
C ALA A 39 0.38 -20.44 3.46
N TRP A 40 -0.90 -20.08 3.27
CA TRP A 40 -1.81 -20.80 2.39
C TRP A 40 -1.46 -20.62 0.92
N TRP A 41 -0.74 -19.55 0.60
CA TRP A 41 -0.32 -19.22 -0.75
C TRP A 41 1.05 -19.79 -1.10
N VAL A 42 1.76 -20.46 -0.18
CA VAL A 42 3.13 -20.95 -0.40
C VAL A 42 3.33 -21.69 -1.74
N PRO A 43 2.45 -22.61 -2.18
CA PRO A 43 2.60 -23.26 -3.48
C PRO A 43 2.49 -22.28 -4.67
N ALA A 44 1.54 -21.35 -4.60
CA ALA A 44 1.34 -20.31 -5.61
C ALA A 44 2.48 -19.28 -5.61
N LEU A 45 2.99 -18.96 -4.43
CA LEU A 45 4.12 -18.06 -4.23
C LEU A 45 5.45 -18.66 -4.73
N GLN A 46 5.52 -19.92 -5.18
CA GLN A 46 6.72 -20.41 -5.88
C GLN A 46 6.88 -19.81 -7.29
N TYR A 47 5.82 -19.18 -7.82
CA TYR A 47 5.81 -18.60 -9.16
C TYR A 47 5.86 -17.08 -9.08
N TRP A 48 6.96 -16.48 -9.55
CA TRP A 48 7.16 -15.03 -9.47
C TRP A 48 5.98 -14.19 -10.02
N PRO A 49 5.30 -14.53 -11.14
CA PRO A 49 4.19 -13.70 -11.61
C PRO A 49 3.02 -13.69 -10.63
N VAL A 50 2.78 -14.81 -9.96
CA VAL A 50 1.69 -14.95 -8.98
C VAL A 50 2.02 -14.18 -7.70
N GLN A 51 3.29 -14.20 -7.27
CA GLN A 51 3.76 -13.36 -6.17
C GLN A 51 3.45 -11.88 -6.44
N TYR A 52 3.79 -11.37 -7.63
CA TYR A 52 3.50 -9.98 -7.99
C TYR A 52 2.01 -9.65 -8.01
N VAL A 53 1.16 -10.55 -8.49
CA VAL A 53 -0.29 -10.33 -8.49
C VAL A 53 -0.82 -10.25 -7.06
N ILE A 54 -0.43 -11.17 -6.18
CA ILE A 54 -0.85 -11.16 -4.77
C ILE A 54 -0.37 -9.88 -4.07
N LEU A 55 0.90 -9.52 -4.26
CA LEU A 55 1.48 -8.29 -3.72
C LEU A 55 0.77 -7.05 -4.25
N ALA A 56 0.53 -6.96 -5.56
CA ALA A 56 -0.16 -5.82 -6.17
C ALA A 56 -1.60 -5.69 -5.64
N CYS A 57 -2.33 -6.80 -5.51
CA CYS A 57 -3.66 -6.80 -4.89
C CYS A 57 -3.62 -6.29 -3.43
N GLY A 58 -2.62 -6.73 -2.64
CA GLY A 58 -2.40 -6.26 -1.28
C GLY A 58 -2.09 -4.76 -1.23
N VAL A 59 -1.11 -4.30 -2.01
CA VAL A 59 -0.67 -2.90 -2.07
C VAL A 59 -1.80 -1.98 -2.49
N VAL A 60 -2.56 -2.33 -3.54
CA VAL A 60 -3.70 -1.52 -3.99
C VAL A 60 -4.79 -1.45 -2.92
N ARG A 61 -5.11 -2.57 -2.27
CA ARG A 61 -6.06 -2.62 -1.16
C ARG A 61 -5.60 -1.70 -0.03
N ASP A 62 -4.34 -1.82 0.41
CA ASP A 62 -3.81 -1.04 1.53
C ASP A 62 -3.73 0.45 1.22
N ALA A 63 -3.33 0.80 -0.01
CA ALA A 63 -3.29 2.19 -0.44
C ALA A 63 -4.67 2.85 -0.53
N LEU A 64 -5.73 2.07 -0.81
CA LEU A 64 -7.11 2.54 -0.77
C LEU A 64 -7.63 2.67 0.67
N GLY A 65 -7.20 1.83 1.60
CA GLY A 65 -7.65 1.88 3.01
C GLY A 65 -9.17 1.92 3.15
N VAL A 66 -9.71 2.94 3.82
CA VAL A 66 -11.16 3.17 4.00
C VAL A 66 -11.91 3.31 2.66
N TRP A 67 -11.24 3.74 1.60
CA TRP A 67 -11.85 3.93 0.29
C TRP A 67 -12.28 2.62 -0.36
N ASN A 68 -11.78 1.46 0.11
CA ASN A 68 -12.36 0.16 -0.25
C ASN A 68 -13.83 0.04 0.21
N VAL A 69 -14.17 0.55 1.40
CA VAL A 69 -15.56 0.55 1.90
C VAL A 69 -16.42 1.45 1.03
N VAL A 70 -15.94 2.66 0.72
CA VAL A 70 -16.66 3.61 -0.14
C VAL A 70 -16.89 3.02 -1.55
N LEU A 71 -15.84 2.46 -2.14
CA LEU A 71 -15.88 1.82 -3.45
C LEU A 71 -16.87 0.66 -3.47
N THR A 72 -16.84 -0.22 -2.46
CA THR A 72 -17.72 -1.39 -2.40
C THR A 72 -19.18 -1.01 -2.19
N VAL A 73 -19.48 0.01 -1.37
CA VAL A 73 -20.84 0.57 -1.23
C VAL A 73 -21.34 1.13 -2.56
N ALA A 74 -20.50 1.86 -3.29
CA ALA A 74 -20.83 2.38 -4.62
C ALA A 74 -21.10 1.24 -5.62
N LEU A 75 -20.26 0.21 -5.63
CA LEU A 75 -20.44 -0.98 -6.48
C LEU A 75 -21.73 -1.73 -6.14
N VAL A 76 -22.06 -1.93 -4.86
CA VAL A 76 -23.34 -2.52 -4.42
C VAL A 76 -24.52 -1.72 -4.97
N ALA A 77 -24.50 -0.40 -4.83
CA ALA A 77 -25.58 0.46 -5.34
C ALA A 77 -25.74 0.35 -6.87
N LEU A 78 -24.63 0.30 -7.62
CA LEU A 78 -24.64 0.13 -9.08
C LEU A 78 -25.17 -1.25 -9.50
N VAL A 79 -24.74 -2.32 -8.81
CA VAL A 79 -25.19 -3.69 -9.05
C VAL A 79 -26.68 -3.84 -8.75
N LEU A 80 -27.17 -3.27 -7.64
CA LEU A 80 -28.59 -3.28 -7.28
C LEU A 80 -29.46 -2.48 -8.26
N ARG A 81 -29.01 -1.30 -8.71
CA ARG A 81 -29.70 -0.53 -9.75
C ARG A 81 -29.76 -1.31 -11.08
N GLY A 82 -28.68 -2.02 -11.41
CA GLY A 82 -28.61 -2.85 -12.61
C GLY A 82 -29.48 -4.11 -12.55
N SER A 83 -29.58 -4.74 -11.37
CA SER A 83 -30.37 -5.96 -11.16
C SER A 83 -31.87 -5.70 -11.14
N ARG A 84 -32.32 -4.56 -10.59
CA ARG A 84 -33.73 -4.12 -10.62
C ARG A 84 -34.28 -3.94 -12.05
N ARG A 85 -33.40 -3.74 -13.04
CA ARG A 85 -33.75 -3.56 -14.45
C ARG A 85 -33.74 -4.85 -15.26
N ARG A 86 -33.46 -6.01 -14.65
CA ARG A 86 -33.20 -7.27 -15.37
C ARG A 86 -34.01 -8.45 -14.82
N GLY A 87 -34.57 -9.24 -15.74
CA GLY A 87 -35.03 -10.60 -15.46
C GLY A 87 -33.87 -11.58 -15.15
N ARG A 88 -34.23 -12.75 -14.62
CA ARG A 88 -33.41 -13.82 -14.02
C ARG A 88 -32.25 -14.37 -14.91
N GLY A 89 -31.09 -13.70 -14.97
CA GLY A 89 -29.90 -14.13 -15.73
C GLY A 89 -28.64 -14.46 -14.91
N LEU A 90 -27.53 -14.77 -15.60
CA LEU A 90 -26.21 -15.22 -15.10
C LEU A 90 -25.55 -14.34 -14.02
N LEU A 91 -25.95 -13.06 -13.88
CA LEU A 91 -25.42 -12.13 -12.88
C LEU A 91 -26.16 -12.17 -11.52
N ARG A 92 -26.96 -13.21 -11.29
CA ARG A 92 -27.67 -13.47 -10.02
C ARG A 92 -26.81 -13.38 -8.75
N PRO A 93 -25.57 -13.88 -8.69
CA PRO A 93 -24.78 -13.80 -7.46
C PRO A 93 -24.12 -12.44 -7.26
N ALA A 94 -24.09 -11.55 -8.26
CA ALA A 94 -23.34 -10.29 -8.18
C ALA A 94 -23.75 -9.38 -7.01
N PRO A 95 -25.05 -9.20 -6.67
CA PRO A 95 -25.43 -8.40 -5.51
C PRO A 95 -24.99 -9.02 -4.18
N VAL A 96 -25.05 -10.35 -4.08
CA VAL A 96 -24.62 -11.09 -2.88
C VAL A 96 -23.11 -10.96 -2.73
N LEU A 97 -22.35 -11.21 -3.79
CA LEU A 97 -20.89 -11.05 -3.79
C LEU A 97 -20.50 -9.62 -3.41
N ALA A 98 -21.12 -8.60 -4.02
CA ALA A 98 -20.84 -7.21 -3.68
C ALA A 98 -21.16 -6.88 -2.21
N ALA A 99 -22.26 -7.42 -1.66
CA ALA A 99 -22.61 -7.25 -0.25
C ALA A 99 -21.59 -7.94 0.69
N VAL A 100 -21.15 -9.16 0.35
CA VAL A 100 -20.12 -9.88 1.11
C VAL A 100 -18.80 -9.11 1.11
N VAL A 101 -18.36 -8.62 -0.06
CA VAL A 101 -17.13 -7.84 -0.17
C VAL A 101 -17.22 -6.51 0.58
N ALA A 102 -18.39 -5.85 0.57
CA ALA A 102 -18.63 -4.63 1.35
C ALA A 102 -18.57 -4.91 2.86
N ALA A 103 -19.24 -5.96 3.33
CA ALA A 103 -19.22 -6.37 4.73
C ALA A 103 -17.80 -6.75 5.20
N SER A 104 -17.07 -7.49 4.36
CA SER A 104 -15.67 -7.88 4.59
C SER A 104 -14.75 -6.65 4.68
N SER A 105 -14.89 -5.69 3.76
CA SER A 105 -14.10 -4.45 3.75
C SER A 105 -14.40 -3.59 4.98
N LEU A 106 -15.67 -3.45 5.35
CA LEU A 106 -16.10 -2.69 6.54
C LEU A 106 -15.61 -3.37 7.82
N GLY A 107 -15.72 -4.69 7.91
CA GLY A 107 -15.27 -5.47 9.07
C GLY A 107 -13.77 -5.34 9.29
N LEU A 108 -12.97 -5.51 8.23
CA LEU A 108 -11.52 -5.36 8.28
C LEU A 108 -11.10 -3.95 8.68
N TRP A 109 -11.68 -2.93 8.05
CA TRP A 109 -11.37 -1.54 8.39
C TRP A 109 -11.76 -1.20 9.83
N SER A 110 -12.95 -1.63 10.27
CA SER A 110 -13.40 -1.39 11.65
C SER A 110 -12.50 -2.08 12.66
N TYR A 111 -12.07 -3.32 12.37
CA TYR A 111 -11.11 -4.05 13.20
C TYR A 111 -9.80 -3.26 13.33
N GLN A 112 -9.22 -2.81 12.22
CA GLN A 112 -7.97 -2.04 12.22
C GLN A 112 -8.08 -0.72 13.00
N VAL A 113 -9.21 0.00 12.87
CA VAL A 113 -9.44 1.24 13.61
C VAL A 113 -9.57 0.98 15.11
N VAL A 114 -10.31 -0.06 15.50
CA VAL A 114 -10.50 -0.42 16.91
C VAL A 114 -9.17 -0.86 17.53
N ASP A 115 -8.41 -1.72 16.84
CA ASP A 115 -7.10 -2.20 17.28
C ASP A 115 -6.10 -1.05 17.44
N ALA A 116 -5.99 -0.17 16.44
CA ALA A 116 -5.13 1.01 16.52
C ALA A 116 -5.48 1.92 17.70
N ARG A 117 -6.78 2.17 17.93
CA ARG A 117 -7.23 2.98 19.07
C ARG A 117 -6.98 2.31 20.42
N GLN A 118 -7.11 0.98 20.49
CA GLN A 118 -6.77 0.22 21.71
C GLN A 118 -5.27 0.29 22.02
N ALA A 119 -4.43 0.37 20.99
CA ALA A 119 -3.00 0.62 21.12
C ALA A 119 -2.66 2.10 21.43
N GLY A 120 -3.66 2.98 21.56
CA GLY A 120 -3.46 4.41 21.84
C GLY A 120 -3.09 5.26 20.62
N ALA A 121 -3.23 4.74 19.41
CA ALA A 121 -2.95 5.50 18.19
C ALA A 121 -4.14 6.37 17.77
N ASP A 122 -3.83 7.60 17.33
CA ASP A 122 -4.79 8.45 16.64
C ASP A 122 -5.06 7.93 15.23
N VAL A 123 -6.34 7.84 14.87
CA VAL A 123 -6.74 7.29 13.57
C VAL A 123 -7.52 8.32 12.77
N GLY A 124 -6.88 8.85 11.73
CA GLY A 124 -7.53 9.63 10.69
C GLY A 124 -8.38 8.73 9.80
N VAL A 125 -9.68 8.65 10.07
CA VAL A 125 -10.66 7.77 9.37
C VAL A 125 -10.57 7.87 7.85
N PHE A 126 -10.32 9.06 7.31
CA PHE A 126 -10.18 9.34 5.87
C PHE A 126 -8.79 9.88 5.52
N ALA A 127 -7.74 9.57 6.29
CA ALA A 127 -6.37 9.98 5.95
C ALA A 127 -5.65 8.85 5.18
N PRO A 128 -5.00 9.14 4.03
CA PRO A 128 -5.08 10.39 3.28
C PRO A 128 -6.45 10.55 2.60
N VAL A 129 -6.90 11.81 2.46
CA VAL A 129 -8.21 12.15 1.86
C VAL A 129 -8.27 11.71 0.40
N VAL A 130 -7.14 11.76 -0.30
CA VAL A 130 -7.03 11.22 -1.64
C VAL A 130 -6.13 9.99 -1.57
N PRO A 131 -6.62 8.79 -1.98
CA PRO A 131 -5.79 7.61 -2.09
C PRO A 131 -4.53 7.91 -2.89
N PHE A 132 -3.41 7.27 -2.53
CA PHE A 132 -2.12 7.41 -3.20
C PHE A 132 -1.44 8.78 -3.10
N LEU A 133 -2.15 9.86 -2.76
CA LEU A 133 -1.53 11.15 -2.45
C LEU A 133 -1.11 11.18 -0.99
N LYS A 134 0.20 11.30 -0.79
CA LYS A 134 0.84 11.21 0.51
C LYS A 134 1.68 12.47 0.69
N GLY A 135 1.50 13.15 1.83
CA GLY A 135 2.35 14.27 2.19
C GLY A 135 3.74 13.77 2.56
N THR A 136 4.78 14.36 1.97
CA THR A 136 6.17 14.05 2.26
C THR A 136 6.93 15.33 2.52
N VAL A 137 8.09 15.21 3.17
CA VAL A 137 9.06 16.28 3.37
C VAL A 137 10.34 15.92 2.64
N ALA A 138 11.14 16.91 2.24
CA ALA A 138 12.47 16.67 1.68
C ALA A 138 13.45 16.38 2.83
N PRO A 139 14.55 15.64 2.57
CA PRO A 139 15.59 15.45 3.56
C PRO A 139 16.29 16.77 3.87
N ASP A 140 16.71 16.94 5.12
CA ASP A 140 17.54 18.07 5.54
C ASP A 140 18.96 17.94 4.98
N ARG A 141 19.45 16.69 4.89
CA ARG A 141 20.74 16.37 4.26
C ARG A 141 20.83 14.91 3.84
N SER A 142 21.67 14.66 2.84
CA SER A 142 22.12 13.32 2.46
C SER A 142 23.55 13.10 2.93
N VAL A 143 23.83 11.92 3.49
CA VAL A 143 25.12 11.55 4.08
C VAL A 143 25.52 10.15 3.63
N THR A 144 26.81 9.86 3.59
CA THR A 144 27.31 8.49 3.42
C THR A 144 27.64 7.92 4.80
N VAL A 145 26.92 6.88 5.22
CA VAL A 145 27.07 6.27 6.55
C VAL A 145 28.21 5.25 6.61
N GLY A 146 28.71 4.82 5.44
CA GLY A 146 29.90 3.97 5.32
C GLY A 146 30.18 3.58 3.89
N THR A 147 31.35 3.01 3.65
CA THR A 147 31.74 2.44 2.36
C THR A 147 32.17 0.98 2.58
N VAL A 148 31.51 0.04 1.91
CA VAL A 148 31.78 -1.40 2.05
C VAL A 148 32.04 -1.99 0.67
N ASP A 149 33.18 -2.66 0.51
CA ASP A 149 33.62 -3.24 -0.76
C ASP A 149 33.61 -2.23 -1.93
N GLY A 150 33.94 -0.97 -1.64
CA GLY A 150 33.93 0.13 -2.61
C GLY A 150 32.53 0.63 -3.01
N THR A 151 31.49 0.20 -2.29
CA THR A 151 30.12 0.72 -2.45
C THR A 151 29.78 1.66 -1.30
N ASP A 152 29.40 2.89 -1.62
CA ASP A 152 28.93 3.86 -0.64
C ASP A 152 27.50 3.50 -0.19
N LEU A 153 27.30 3.52 1.12
CA LEU A 153 26.01 3.36 1.77
C LEU A 153 25.50 4.76 2.11
N ASP A 154 24.71 5.34 1.22
CA ASP A 154 24.10 6.65 1.40
C ASP A 154 22.85 6.57 2.29
N ALA A 155 22.52 7.67 2.94
CA ALA A 155 21.33 7.84 3.75
C ALA A 155 20.82 9.28 3.69
N ASP A 156 19.51 9.44 3.85
CA ASP A 156 18.85 10.73 3.96
C ASP A 156 18.44 10.97 5.42
N LEU A 157 18.90 12.08 6.00
CA LEU A 157 18.54 12.51 7.34
C LEU A 157 17.41 13.54 7.30
N TYR A 158 16.40 13.30 8.13
CA TYR A 158 15.27 14.18 8.39
C TYR A 158 15.28 14.54 9.88
N LEU A 159 15.24 15.83 10.20
CA LEU A 159 15.28 16.37 11.55
C LEU A 159 13.91 16.93 11.97
N PRO A 160 13.54 16.79 13.25
CA PRO A 160 12.33 17.44 13.75
C PRO A 160 12.48 18.97 13.74
N ASP A 161 11.37 19.69 13.59
CA ASP A 161 11.38 21.15 13.51
C ASP A 161 12.10 21.79 14.71
N GLY A 162 13.09 22.63 14.42
CA GLY A 162 13.87 23.37 15.42
C GLY A 162 14.96 22.56 16.12
N ALA A 163 15.23 21.32 15.69
CA ALA A 163 16.43 20.59 16.06
C ALA A 163 17.54 20.81 15.03
N ASP A 164 18.77 20.94 15.53
CA ASP A 164 19.98 21.06 14.75
C ASP A 164 20.96 19.89 15.03
N ASP A 165 22.05 19.86 14.27
CA ASP A 165 23.16 18.95 14.48
C ASP A 165 23.74 19.05 15.89
N GLY A 166 23.60 17.97 16.67
CA GLY A 166 24.10 17.88 18.04
C GLY A 166 23.01 17.95 19.10
N ASP A 167 21.78 18.27 18.72
CA ASP A 167 20.63 18.06 19.60
C ASP A 167 20.42 16.55 19.79
N GLY A 168 20.42 16.11 21.05
CA GLY A 168 20.20 14.71 21.41
C GLY A 168 18.74 14.31 21.24
N VAL A 169 18.33 14.03 20.00
CA VAL A 169 16.98 13.56 19.66
C VAL A 169 16.96 12.05 19.41
N PRO A 170 15.87 11.34 19.73
CA PRO A 170 15.73 9.93 19.36
C PRO A 170 15.68 9.78 17.84
N VAL A 171 16.43 8.81 17.29
CA VAL A 171 16.50 8.56 15.85
C VAL A 171 15.80 7.25 15.48
N VAL A 172 14.98 7.30 14.44
CA VAL A 172 14.40 6.13 13.77
C VAL A 172 15.23 5.83 12.53
N VAL A 173 15.89 4.68 12.49
CA VAL A 173 16.52 4.19 11.25
C VAL A 173 15.46 3.50 10.40
N TYR A 174 15.20 4.05 9.22
CA TYR A 174 14.22 3.53 8.28
C TYR A 174 14.92 2.72 7.18
N VAL A 175 14.44 1.50 6.96
CA VAL A 175 14.93 0.60 5.91
C VAL A 175 13.84 0.47 4.86
N HIS A 176 14.11 0.93 3.64
CA HIS A 176 13.12 0.91 2.57
C HIS A 176 12.74 -0.52 2.13
N GLY A 177 11.56 -0.64 1.52
CA GLY A 177 11.09 -1.89 0.91
C GLY A 177 11.72 -2.13 -0.47
N GLY A 178 11.07 -2.96 -1.30
CA GLY A 178 11.54 -3.26 -2.66
C GLY A 178 12.07 -4.68 -2.85
N GLY A 179 11.81 -5.59 -1.90
CA GLY A 179 12.14 -7.01 -2.04
C GLY A 179 13.64 -7.28 -2.14
N PHE A 180 14.46 -6.40 -1.58
CA PHE A 180 15.93 -6.40 -1.67
C PHE A 180 16.51 -6.21 -3.07
N THR A 181 15.70 -6.03 -4.12
CA THR A 181 16.18 -5.89 -5.52
C THR A 181 15.98 -4.48 -6.08
N GLY A 182 15.40 -3.58 -5.29
CA GLY A 182 15.10 -2.21 -5.69
C GLY A 182 14.88 -1.30 -4.49
N GLY A 183 14.84 0.00 -4.76
CA GLY A 183 14.65 1.04 -3.77
C GLY A 183 15.94 1.80 -3.47
N ALA A 184 15.77 2.93 -2.79
CA ALA A 184 16.80 3.81 -2.28
C ALA A 184 16.12 4.70 -1.22
N PRO A 185 16.89 5.45 -0.41
CA PRO A 185 16.34 6.52 0.42
C PRO A 185 15.44 7.44 -0.41
N ALA A 186 14.24 7.71 0.11
CA ALA A 186 13.26 8.53 -0.58
C ALA A 186 12.22 9.10 0.40
N PRO A 187 11.71 10.32 0.15
CA PRO A 187 10.65 10.92 0.94
C PRO A 187 9.46 9.98 1.16
N SER A 188 9.04 9.85 2.42
CA SER A 188 7.97 8.93 2.83
C SER A 188 6.90 9.62 3.68
N PRO A 189 5.62 9.23 3.55
CA PRO A 189 4.54 9.66 4.46
C PRO A 189 4.76 9.32 5.93
N TYR A 190 5.64 8.38 6.23
CA TYR A 190 5.90 7.96 7.59
C TYR A 190 6.78 8.97 8.34
N TYR A 191 7.50 9.85 7.62
CA TYR A 191 8.46 10.76 8.24
C TYR A 191 7.79 11.93 8.96
N PRO A 192 6.85 12.70 8.36
CA PRO A 192 6.28 13.87 9.03
C PRO A 192 5.69 13.58 10.43
N PRO A 193 4.89 12.50 10.64
CA PRO A 193 4.37 12.21 11.97
C PRO A 193 5.45 11.84 13.02
N LEU A 194 6.61 11.34 12.58
CA LEU A 194 7.75 11.05 13.46
C LEU A 194 8.47 12.35 13.82
N LEU A 195 8.73 13.21 12.83
CA LEU A 195 9.37 14.51 13.01
C LEU A 195 8.54 15.43 13.92
N GLU A 196 7.21 15.49 13.72
CA GLU A 196 6.27 16.21 14.60
C GLU A 196 6.30 15.73 16.06
N ARG A 197 6.73 14.49 16.31
CA ARG A 197 6.86 13.90 17.64
C ARG A 197 8.28 14.01 18.22
N GLY A 198 9.18 14.71 17.53
CA GLY A 198 10.55 14.93 17.98
C GLY A 198 11.50 13.78 17.66
N TYR A 199 11.14 12.87 16.73
CA TYR A 199 12.04 11.83 16.27
C TYR A 199 12.71 12.26 14.96
N ALA A 200 14.04 12.19 14.91
CA ALA A 200 14.75 12.26 13.63
C ALA A 200 14.56 10.93 12.88
N VAL A 201 14.66 10.97 11.55
CA VAL A 201 14.62 9.77 10.70
C VAL A 201 15.89 9.71 9.86
N LEU A 202 16.58 8.57 9.92
CA LEU A 202 17.69 8.25 9.02
C LEU A 202 17.21 7.16 8.05
N ASP A 203 16.90 7.54 6.82
CA ASP A 203 16.47 6.62 5.76
C ASP A 203 17.70 6.10 5.02
N VAL A 204 17.98 4.80 5.15
CA VAL A 204 19.28 4.22 4.79
C VAL A 204 19.21 3.38 3.53
N SER A 205 20.26 3.47 2.71
CA SER A 205 20.50 2.51 1.64
C SER A 205 21.15 1.24 2.18
N TYR A 206 21.03 0.17 1.40
CA TYR A 206 21.71 -1.09 1.59
C TYR A 206 21.96 -1.73 0.22
N ARG A 207 22.95 -2.63 0.11
CA ARG A 207 23.25 -3.28 -1.17
C ARG A 207 22.07 -4.12 -1.65
N LEU A 208 21.63 -3.85 -2.88
CA LEU A 208 20.54 -4.56 -3.53
C LEU A 208 21.02 -5.86 -4.19
N ALA A 209 20.18 -6.88 -4.14
CA ALA A 209 20.37 -8.12 -4.86
C ALA A 209 20.18 -7.92 -6.37
N SER A 210 21.04 -8.57 -7.15
CA SER A 210 20.94 -8.68 -8.60
C SER A 210 20.84 -10.16 -9.00
N PRO A 211 20.55 -10.48 -10.27
CA PRO A 211 20.62 -11.86 -10.76
C PRO A 211 21.99 -12.52 -10.53
N GLU A 212 23.07 -11.73 -10.51
CA GLU A 212 24.45 -12.17 -10.35
C GLU A 212 24.89 -12.27 -8.88
N ARG A 213 24.34 -11.45 -7.98
CA ARG A 213 24.69 -11.44 -6.56
C ARG A 213 23.47 -11.24 -5.66
N GLN A 214 23.21 -12.23 -4.82
CA GLN A 214 22.25 -12.11 -3.72
C GLN A 214 22.89 -11.36 -2.54
N THR A 215 22.09 -10.63 -1.77
CA THR A 215 22.55 -9.78 -0.66
C THR A 215 21.98 -10.17 0.71
N TRP A 216 21.46 -11.40 0.82
CA TRP A 216 20.97 -11.94 2.11
C TRP A 216 22.06 -11.98 3.19
N ASP A 217 23.32 -12.08 2.77
CA ASP A 217 24.53 -12.12 3.60
C ASP A 217 25.14 -10.73 3.86
N THR A 218 24.69 -9.69 3.15
CA THR A 218 25.29 -8.34 3.23
C THR A 218 24.34 -7.25 3.71
N ALA A 219 23.07 -7.26 3.28
CA ALA A 219 22.14 -6.14 3.52
C ALA A 219 21.92 -5.86 5.01
N VAL A 220 21.90 -6.91 5.84
CA VAL A 220 21.78 -6.76 7.31
C VAL A 220 23.01 -6.07 7.90
N ALA A 221 24.21 -6.40 7.43
CA ALA A 221 25.44 -5.77 7.88
C ALA A 221 25.51 -4.31 7.42
N ASP A 222 25.02 -3.99 6.22
CA ASP A 222 24.96 -2.62 5.70
C ASP A 222 24.06 -1.74 6.58
N VAL A 223 22.89 -2.23 7.00
CA VAL A 223 22.04 -1.54 7.99
C VAL A 223 22.74 -1.41 9.36
N GLY A 224 23.54 -2.41 9.74
CA GLY A 224 24.40 -2.35 10.94
C GLY A 224 25.43 -1.22 10.89
N CYS A 225 25.99 -0.91 9.71
CA CYS A 225 26.87 0.26 9.53
C CYS A 225 26.12 1.56 9.84
N ALA A 226 24.89 1.71 9.34
CA ALA A 226 24.07 2.89 9.64
C ALA A 226 23.73 3.03 11.13
N LEU A 227 23.43 1.91 11.80
CA LEU A 227 23.19 1.89 13.24
C LEU A 227 24.42 2.28 14.05
N THR A 228 25.62 1.94 13.57
CA THR A 228 26.88 2.36 14.22
C THR A 228 27.17 3.83 13.97
N TRP A 229 26.80 4.36 12.80
CA TRP A 229 27.01 5.77 12.44
C TRP A 229 26.17 6.72 13.29
N VAL A 230 24.95 6.32 13.66
CA VAL A 230 24.00 7.17 14.41
C VAL A 230 24.22 7.17 15.93
N THR A 231 25.10 6.30 16.46
CA THR A 231 25.42 6.15 17.89
C THR A 231 26.81 6.67 18.24
#